data_AF-A0A3C2EER7-F1
#
_entry.id   AF-A0A3C2EER7-F1
#
_cell.length_a   1.000
_cell.length_b   1.000
_cell.length_c   1.000
_cell.angle_alpha   90.00
_cell.angle_beta   90.00
_cell.angle_gamma   90.00
#
_symmetry.space_group_name_H-M   'P 1'
#
loop_
_entity.id
_entity.type
_entity.pdbx_description
1 polymer ?
#
loop_
_entity_poly.entity_id
_entity_poly.type
_entity_poly.pdbx_seq_one_letter_code
_entity_poly.pdbx_strand_id
1 'polypeptide(L)'
;MGFFDKVPFCRKLSKITYMKFLFLILLTISMIFPLIGQQKKGKMKNVIHPEMKTGFAAMENVAQLPLLFPNGTQTKQPLAYDATGGNWDHHFLAAFTQYIDTIVLPGGKKIREYVIFDEYGPGVLYRQQMNAWYDRSKIPNGWLAWGEPDQPRADANIRYYFDDEAEPKIDMHLKDYFGTKFYPYTEPLAFVDSGYLFANSYYPLEFSKRLKVTLRPNAQSFEEMDTKWYQYTMLAFPSDYNISSWKGTETEHHNIISQWNNAGQNPNDLSGCQTIRSSNSIKKGEVKQIRSEE
;
A
#
# COMPACT_ATOMS: atom_id res chain seq x y z
N MET A 1 51.22 -43.75 83.89
CA MET A 1 49.91 -44.23 83.39
C MET A 1 50.00 -44.17 81.87
N GLY A 2 50.47 -45.22 81.18
CA GLY A 2 49.71 -46.42 80.75
C GLY A 2 49.03 -46.10 79.40
N PHE A 3 49.08 -46.84 78.30
CA PHE A 3 49.38 -48.24 77.98
C PHE A 3 49.51 -48.33 76.42
N PHE A 4 50.51 -49.07 75.92
CA PHE A 4 50.48 -50.07 74.82
C PHE A 4 49.99 -49.81 73.36
N ASP A 5 50.89 -50.14 72.42
CA ASP A 5 50.81 -51.11 71.31
C ASP A 5 49.93 -50.97 70.03
N LYS A 6 50.65 -51.05 68.88
CA LYS A 6 50.53 -51.98 67.72
C LYS A 6 49.25 -52.11 66.84
N VAL A 7 49.50 -51.89 65.53
CA VAL A 7 49.29 -52.83 64.37
C VAL A 7 47.90 -52.87 63.68
N PRO A 8 47.84 -53.11 62.33
CA PRO A 8 46.82 -52.62 61.41
C PRO A 8 45.83 -53.70 60.94
N PHE A 9 44.68 -53.34 60.37
CA PHE A 9 44.02 -54.19 59.38
C PHE A 9 42.96 -53.50 58.51
N CYS A 10 42.98 -53.93 57.26
CA CYS A 10 42.07 -53.69 56.14
C CYS A 10 40.63 -54.15 56.42
N ARG A 11 39.63 -53.44 55.88
CA ARG A 11 38.34 -54.05 55.52
C ARG A 11 37.79 -53.43 54.24
N LYS A 12 37.81 -54.24 53.17
CA LYS A 12 36.92 -54.12 52.01
C LYS A 12 35.49 -53.87 52.49
N LEU A 13 34.87 -52.78 52.06
CA LEU A 13 33.43 -52.60 52.06
C LEU A 13 32.92 -52.62 50.62
N SER A 14 31.91 -53.45 50.43
CA SER A 14 31.41 -54.02 49.18
C SER A 14 30.77 -53.00 48.24
N LYS A 15 30.93 -53.21 46.93
CA LYS A 15 30.30 -52.48 45.81
C LYS A 15 28.76 -52.36 45.85
N ILE A 16 28.07 -53.00 46.80
CA ILE A 16 26.60 -53.09 46.83
C ILE A 16 25.96 -51.87 47.49
N THR A 17 26.67 -51.13 48.36
CA THR A 17 26.10 -49.95 49.06
C THR A 17 26.09 -48.69 48.18
N TYR A 18 26.98 -48.59 47.20
CA TYR A 18 27.08 -47.43 46.31
C TYR A 18 25.96 -47.35 45.26
N MET A 19 25.43 -48.50 44.81
CA MET A 19 24.36 -48.53 43.80
C MET A 19 22.99 -48.12 44.34
N LYS A 20 22.70 -48.34 45.63
CA LYS A 20 21.41 -47.94 46.22
C LYS A 20 21.35 -46.44 46.53
N PHE A 21 22.49 -45.80 46.81
CA PHE A 21 22.55 -44.35 47.05
C PHE A 21 22.48 -43.55 45.74
N LEU A 22 23.05 -44.05 44.64
CA LEU A 22 22.94 -43.42 43.32
C LEU A 22 21.51 -43.51 42.75
N PHE A 23 20.79 -44.60 43.01
CA PHE A 23 19.43 -44.78 42.50
C PHE A 23 18.42 -43.85 43.19
N LEU A 24 18.63 -43.53 44.47
CA LEU A 24 17.77 -42.60 45.21
C LEU A 24 17.96 -41.13 44.79
N ILE A 25 19.18 -40.74 44.38
CA ILE A 25 19.48 -39.39 43.88
C ILE A 25 18.94 -39.20 42.44
N LEU A 26 18.94 -40.25 41.61
CA LEU A 26 18.37 -40.18 40.26
C LEU A 26 16.83 -40.11 40.26
N LEU A 27 16.16 -40.70 41.27
CA LEU A 27 14.70 -40.65 41.38
C LEU A 27 14.17 -39.28 41.85
N THR A 28 14.95 -38.52 42.63
CA THR A 28 14.55 -37.19 43.11
C THR A 28 14.79 -36.09 42.06
N ILE A 29 15.78 -36.25 41.18
CA ILE A 29 16.03 -35.32 40.07
C ILE A 29 14.95 -35.44 38.98
N SER A 30 14.26 -36.58 38.86
CA SER A 30 13.20 -36.75 37.85
C SER A 30 11.83 -36.18 38.26
N MET A 31 11.66 -35.67 39.49
CA MET A 31 10.39 -35.09 39.96
C MET A 31 10.37 -33.55 40.01
N ILE A 32 11.44 -32.87 39.56
CA ILE A 32 11.55 -31.39 39.60
C ILE A 32 11.54 -30.75 38.20
N PHE A 33 11.47 -31.52 37.12
CA PHE A 33 11.18 -30.94 35.81
C PHE A 33 9.66 -30.86 35.61
N PRO A 34 9.07 -29.64 35.47
CA PRO A 34 7.71 -29.57 34.95
C PRO A 34 7.70 -30.27 33.60
N LEU A 35 6.59 -30.96 33.31
CA LEU A 35 6.24 -31.48 31.99
C LEU A 35 6.24 -30.32 30.98
N ILE A 36 7.42 -29.92 30.52
CA ILE A 36 7.61 -29.21 29.27
C ILE A 36 7.31 -30.28 28.24
N GLY A 37 6.07 -30.27 27.75
CA GLY A 37 5.69 -31.07 26.60
C GLY A 37 6.77 -30.89 25.54
N GLN A 38 7.36 -31.99 25.10
CA GLN A 38 8.19 -32.01 23.90
C GLN A 38 7.27 -31.63 22.73
N GLN A 39 7.10 -30.34 22.52
CA GLN A 39 6.73 -29.80 21.24
C GLN A 39 7.88 -30.21 20.33
N LYS A 40 7.69 -31.30 19.57
CA LYS A 40 8.55 -31.61 18.44
C LYS A 40 8.65 -30.28 17.67
N LYS A 41 9.83 -29.66 17.69
CA LYS A 41 10.22 -28.64 16.72
C LYS A 41 10.24 -29.36 15.37
N GLY A 42 9.07 -29.62 14.81
CA GLY A 42 8.93 -29.65 13.37
C GLY A 42 9.54 -28.35 12.92
N LYS A 43 10.55 -28.41 12.04
CA LYS A 43 10.99 -27.25 11.28
C LYS A 43 9.72 -26.50 10.91
N MET A 44 9.55 -25.25 11.38
CA MET A 44 8.48 -24.41 10.86
C MET A 44 8.61 -24.55 9.35
N LYS A 45 7.60 -25.17 8.71
CA LYS A 45 7.45 -25.05 7.26
C LYS A 45 7.63 -23.56 7.01
N ASN A 46 8.59 -23.19 6.16
CA ASN A 46 8.77 -21.81 5.74
C ASN A 46 7.37 -21.24 5.57
N VAL A 47 6.98 -20.32 6.45
CA VAL A 47 5.70 -19.65 6.31
C VAL A 47 5.90 -18.83 5.06
N ILE A 48 5.40 -19.34 3.94
CA ILE A 48 5.44 -18.64 2.67
C ILE A 48 4.49 -17.47 2.89
N HIS A 49 5.04 -16.31 3.21
CA HIS A 49 4.29 -15.08 3.13
C HIS A 49 4.04 -14.86 1.63
N PRO A 50 2.76 -14.87 1.19
CA PRO A 50 2.47 -14.57 -0.20
C PRO A 50 3.04 -13.18 -0.51
N GLU A 51 3.78 -13.09 -1.61
CA GLU A 51 4.23 -11.81 -2.12
C GLU A 51 2.99 -10.98 -2.47
N MET A 52 2.86 -9.82 -1.84
CA MET A 52 1.73 -8.92 -2.07
C MET A 52 1.92 -8.27 -3.43
N LYS A 53 0.96 -8.49 -4.33
CA LYS A 53 0.97 -7.79 -5.61
C LYS A 53 0.74 -6.31 -5.38
N THR A 54 1.25 -5.48 -6.29
CA THR A 54 1.12 -4.02 -6.28
C THR A 54 0.50 -3.50 -7.57
N GLY A 55 0.02 -2.27 -7.53
CA GLY A 55 -0.56 -1.56 -8.66
C GLY A 55 -1.65 -2.36 -9.37
N PHE A 56 -1.57 -2.46 -10.70
CA PHE A 56 -2.59 -3.16 -11.48
C PHE A 56 -2.69 -4.64 -11.12
N ALA A 57 -1.56 -5.29 -10.85
CA ALA A 57 -1.54 -6.69 -10.46
C ALA A 57 -2.22 -6.93 -9.10
N ALA A 58 -2.21 -5.94 -8.19
CA ALA A 58 -2.97 -5.97 -6.95
C ALA A 58 -4.47 -5.80 -7.20
N MET A 59 -4.83 -4.83 -8.06
CA MET A 59 -6.22 -4.53 -8.41
C MET A 59 -6.91 -5.72 -9.08
N GLU A 60 -6.20 -6.50 -9.91
CA GLU A 60 -6.71 -7.74 -10.51
C GLU A 60 -6.89 -8.87 -9.49
N ASN A 61 -6.12 -8.86 -8.41
CA ASN A 61 -6.00 -9.99 -7.48
C ASN A 61 -6.81 -9.77 -6.21
N VAL A 62 -8.14 -9.78 -6.36
CA VAL A 62 -9.09 -9.60 -5.25
C VAL A 62 -8.91 -10.64 -4.13
N ALA A 63 -8.38 -11.83 -4.44
CA ALA A 63 -8.08 -12.86 -3.44
C ALA A 63 -7.04 -12.42 -2.39
N GLN A 64 -6.23 -11.39 -2.67
CA GLN A 64 -5.26 -10.85 -1.71
C GLN A 64 -5.84 -9.77 -0.77
N LEU A 65 -7.07 -9.30 -0.96
CA LEU A 65 -7.69 -8.28 -0.09
C LEU A 65 -7.70 -8.63 1.41
N PRO A 66 -7.90 -9.89 1.84
CA PRO A 66 -7.85 -10.25 3.26
C PRO A 66 -6.43 -10.31 3.83
N LEU A 67 -5.39 -10.23 2.99
CA LEU A 67 -4.00 -10.35 3.42
C LEU A 67 -3.48 -9.02 3.94
N LEU A 68 -2.61 -9.11 4.94
CA LEU A 68 -1.92 -7.94 5.47
C LEU A 68 -0.73 -7.60 4.59
N PHE A 69 -0.58 -6.32 4.28
CA PHE A 69 0.66 -5.80 3.71
C PHE A 69 1.84 -6.00 4.67
N PRO A 70 3.08 -5.97 4.16
CA PRO A 70 4.28 -6.04 5.00
C PRO A 70 4.25 -5.03 6.14
N ASN A 71 4.77 -5.43 7.30
CA ASN A 71 4.87 -4.54 8.46
C ASN A 71 5.63 -3.26 8.09
N GLY A 72 5.08 -2.10 8.46
CA GLY A 72 5.61 -0.79 8.08
C GLY A 72 4.97 -0.19 6.82
N THR A 73 4.06 -0.91 6.14
CA THR A 73 3.23 -0.32 5.08
C THR A 73 2.27 0.73 5.68
N GLN A 74 2.15 1.87 5.02
CA GLN A 74 1.29 2.99 5.44
C GLN A 74 0.37 3.41 4.29
N THR A 75 -0.90 3.65 4.60
CA THR A 75 -1.78 4.43 3.71
C THR A 75 -1.51 5.91 3.98
N LYS A 76 -1.13 6.65 2.94
CA LYS A 76 -1.01 8.11 3.01
C LYS A 76 -2.06 8.76 2.13
N GLN A 77 -2.58 9.88 2.59
CA GLN A 77 -3.54 10.68 1.82
C GLN A 77 -3.11 12.16 1.76
N PRO A 78 -2.08 12.54 0.99
CA PRO A 78 -1.77 13.94 0.74
C PRO A 78 -2.96 14.63 0.05
N LEU A 79 -3.33 15.81 0.52
CA LEU A 79 -4.43 16.59 -0.02
C LEU A 79 -4.14 18.09 0.07
N ALA A 80 -4.85 18.90 -0.71
CA ALA A 80 -4.85 20.34 -0.55
C ALA A 80 -5.62 20.70 0.73
N TYR A 81 -4.94 21.26 1.73
CA TYR A 81 -5.57 21.63 3.00
C TYR A 81 -5.06 22.97 3.52
N ASP A 82 -5.93 23.67 4.23
CA ASP A 82 -5.61 24.87 4.98
C ASP A 82 -4.80 24.51 6.22
N ALA A 83 -3.51 24.83 6.21
CA ALA A 83 -2.60 24.53 7.31
C ALA A 83 -2.97 25.26 8.63
N THR A 84 -3.84 26.27 8.57
CA THR A 84 -4.35 26.95 9.78
C THR A 84 -5.48 26.18 10.46
N GLY A 85 -6.04 25.16 9.80
CA GLY A 85 -7.24 24.45 10.26
C GLY A 85 -8.55 25.17 9.94
N GLY A 86 -8.50 26.22 9.12
CA GLY A 86 -9.67 26.88 8.56
C GLY A 86 -10.32 26.07 7.43
N ASN A 87 -11.05 26.75 6.55
CA ASN A 87 -11.74 26.17 5.40
C ASN A 87 -11.20 26.76 4.08
N TRP A 88 -9.94 27.18 4.07
CA TRP A 88 -9.27 27.75 2.90
C TRP A 88 -8.51 26.71 2.07
N ASP A 89 -8.98 25.46 2.08
CA ASP A 89 -8.32 24.30 1.46
C ASP A 89 -8.16 24.39 -0.07
N HIS A 90 -8.77 25.42 -0.68
CA HIS A 90 -8.81 25.62 -2.10
C HIS A 90 -7.67 26.53 -2.62
N HIS A 91 -7.09 27.38 -1.76
CA HIS A 91 -6.16 28.44 -2.17
C HIS A 91 -4.93 27.89 -2.90
N PHE A 92 -4.59 28.49 -4.05
CA PHE A 92 -3.57 27.92 -4.93
C PHE A 92 -2.18 27.81 -4.27
N LEU A 93 -1.71 28.91 -3.66
CA LEU A 93 -0.38 28.92 -3.03
C LEU A 93 -0.37 28.40 -1.58
N ALA A 94 -1.39 28.71 -0.78
CA ALA A 94 -1.41 28.43 0.65
C ALA A 94 -1.85 27.01 1.02
N ALA A 95 -2.66 26.36 0.17
CA ALA A 95 -3.23 25.03 0.46
C ALA A 95 -2.91 23.99 -0.63
N PHE A 96 -3.05 24.38 -1.90
CA PHE A 96 -2.88 23.47 -3.03
C PHE A 96 -1.41 23.18 -3.36
N THR A 97 -0.54 24.18 -3.28
CA THR A 97 0.89 24.04 -3.57
C THR A 97 1.66 23.68 -2.31
N GLN A 98 2.43 22.59 -2.32
CA GLN A 98 3.35 22.25 -1.22
C GLN A 98 4.59 23.15 -1.25
N TYR A 99 5.20 23.30 -2.43
CA TYR A 99 6.31 24.21 -2.67
C TYR A 99 6.48 24.49 -4.18
N ILE A 100 7.28 25.50 -4.51
CA ILE A 100 7.59 25.87 -5.90
C ILE A 100 8.98 25.34 -6.25
N ASP A 101 9.05 24.51 -7.28
CA ASP A 101 10.30 24.01 -7.85
C ASP A 101 10.71 24.86 -9.07
N THR A 102 12.00 24.89 -9.39
CA THR A 102 12.53 25.60 -10.55
C THR A 102 13.22 24.62 -11.49
N ILE A 103 12.68 24.48 -12.70
CA ILE A 103 13.28 23.65 -13.74
C ILE A 103 14.05 24.51 -14.73
N VAL A 104 15.21 24.02 -15.15
CA VAL A 104 16.05 24.64 -16.16
C VAL A 104 15.87 23.91 -17.47
N LEU A 105 15.22 24.55 -18.43
CA LEU A 105 15.06 24.02 -19.78
C LEU A 105 16.38 24.10 -20.58
N PRO A 106 16.51 23.34 -21.68
CA PRO A 106 17.58 23.54 -22.65
C PRO A 106 17.71 25.02 -23.05
N GLY A 107 18.93 25.55 -23.02
CA GLY A 107 19.20 26.99 -23.22
C GLY A 107 19.17 27.83 -21.95
N GLY A 108 19.01 27.23 -20.77
CA GLY A 108 19.16 27.91 -19.47
C GLY A 108 17.91 28.66 -19.00
N LYS A 109 16.79 28.58 -19.73
CA LYS A 109 15.53 29.20 -19.34
C LYS A 109 15.00 28.52 -18.08
N LYS A 110 14.80 29.30 -17.02
CA LYS A 110 14.19 28.84 -15.78
C LYS A 110 12.67 28.97 -15.87
N ILE A 111 11.97 27.91 -15.49
CA ILE A 111 10.52 27.87 -15.36
C ILE A 111 10.13 27.39 -13.97
N ARG A 112 8.98 27.84 -13.48
CA ARG A 112 8.42 27.39 -12.19
C ARG A 112 7.53 26.19 -12.42
N GLU A 113 7.59 25.24 -11.50
CA GLU A 113 6.60 24.18 -11.36
C GLU A 113 6.07 24.17 -9.93
N TYR A 114 4.77 23.92 -9.79
CA TYR A 114 4.08 23.92 -8.51
C TYR A 114 3.93 22.48 -8.04
N VAL A 115 4.68 22.11 -7.00
CA VAL A 115 4.67 20.74 -6.50
C VAL A 115 3.45 20.54 -5.61
N ILE A 116 2.68 19.48 -5.90
CA ILE A 116 1.47 19.12 -5.16
C ILE A 116 1.60 17.78 -4.45
N PHE A 117 2.57 16.97 -4.82
CA PHE A 117 2.84 15.67 -4.21
C PHE A 117 4.32 15.37 -4.35
N ASP A 118 4.98 15.00 -3.25
CA ASP A 118 6.39 14.63 -3.24
C ASP A 118 6.66 13.59 -2.16
N GLU A 119 6.70 12.33 -2.55
CA GLU A 119 6.83 11.20 -1.62
C GLU A 119 8.06 10.37 -1.94
N TYR A 120 8.81 10.02 -0.89
CA TYR A 120 10.04 9.23 -0.97
C TYR A 120 9.83 7.80 -0.49
N GLY A 121 10.68 6.90 -0.99
CA GLY A 121 10.63 5.46 -0.73
C GLY A 121 9.76 4.70 -1.74
N PRO A 122 9.71 3.37 -1.61
CA PRO A 122 8.89 2.54 -2.47
C PRO A 122 7.40 2.74 -2.19
N GLY A 123 6.59 2.89 -3.23
CA GLY A 123 5.17 3.19 -3.07
C GLY A 123 4.35 2.97 -4.33
N VAL A 124 3.03 3.05 -4.14
CA VAL A 124 2.05 3.02 -5.23
C VAL A 124 1.00 4.10 -4.99
N LEU A 125 0.89 5.04 -5.92
CA LEU A 125 -0.19 6.02 -5.94
C LEU A 125 -1.41 5.41 -6.63
N TYR A 126 -2.43 5.01 -5.87
CA TYR A 126 -3.60 4.28 -6.38
C TYR A 126 -4.76 5.17 -6.81
N ARG A 127 -4.92 6.33 -6.16
CA ARG A 127 -6.05 7.22 -6.45
C ARG A 127 -5.55 8.64 -6.53
N GLN A 128 -5.97 9.33 -7.58
CA GLN A 128 -5.74 10.74 -7.77
C GLN A 128 -7.10 11.41 -7.96
N GLN A 129 -7.52 12.25 -7.02
CA GLN A 129 -8.66 13.14 -7.21
C GLN A 129 -8.17 14.56 -7.42
N MET A 130 -8.81 15.27 -8.33
CA MET A 130 -8.52 16.68 -8.60
C MET A 130 -9.82 17.44 -8.85
N ASN A 131 -9.84 18.71 -8.43
CA ASN A 131 -10.84 19.70 -8.71
C ASN A 131 -10.08 20.98 -9.11
N ALA A 132 -9.77 21.15 -10.38
CA ALA A 132 -8.93 22.28 -10.84
C ALA A 132 -9.57 23.13 -11.94
N TRP A 133 -10.84 22.85 -12.29
CA TRP A 133 -11.48 23.38 -13.51
C TRP A 133 -12.56 24.42 -13.25
N TYR A 134 -13.02 24.57 -12.01
CA TYR A 134 -14.21 25.34 -11.68
C TYR A 134 -13.93 26.50 -10.72
N ASP A 135 -14.16 27.75 -11.16
CA ASP A 135 -14.13 28.94 -10.29
C ASP A 135 -15.50 29.61 -10.19
N ARG A 136 -16.17 29.35 -9.06
CA ARG A 136 -17.52 29.86 -8.76
C ARG A 136 -17.57 31.38 -8.58
N SER A 137 -16.46 32.01 -8.22
CA SER A 137 -16.41 33.42 -7.82
C SER A 137 -16.47 34.41 -8.99
N LYS A 138 -16.18 33.93 -10.22
CA LYS A 138 -16.00 34.78 -11.41
C LYS A 138 -16.87 34.35 -12.60
N ILE A 139 -18.04 33.75 -12.36
CA ILE A 139 -19.02 33.43 -13.41
C ILE A 139 -20.37 34.05 -13.04
N PRO A 140 -20.84 35.09 -13.76
CA PRO A 140 -22.11 35.76 -13.44
C PRO A 140 -23.36 34.89 -13.55
N ASN A 141 -23.35 33.80 -14.33
CA ASN A 141 -24.54 32.97 -14.61
C ASN A 141 -24.29 31.46 -14.76
N GLY A 142 -23.28 30.90 -14.09
CA GLY A 142 -23.11 29.46 -13.93
C GLY A 142 -22.45 28.70 -15.09
N TRP A 143 -21.75 27.62 -14.70
CA TRP A 143 -21.30 26.47 -15.49
C TRP A 143 -20.45 26.74 -16.75
N LEU A 144 -19.15 26.98 -16.58
CA LEU A 144 -18.17 26.60 -17.60
C LEU A 144 -17.87 25.11 -17.42
N ALA A 145 -18.38 24.31 -18.37
CA ALA A 145 -18.21 22.86 -18.42
C ALA A 145 -16.82 22.51 -18.96
N TRP A 146 -16.34 21.30 -18.65
CA TRP A 146 -15.21 20.75 -19.38
C TRP A 146 -15.47 20.67 -20.89
N GLY A 147 -14.44 20.90 -21.72
CA GLY A 147 -14.54 20.79 -23.18
C GLY A 147 -14.70 22.11 -23.93
N GLU A 148 -14.96 23.22 -23.23
CA GLU A 148 -15.05 24.53 -23.87
C GLU A 148 -13.67 25.05 -24.34
N PRO A 149 -13.57 25.62 -25.56
CA PRO A 149 -12.30 26.06 -26.13
C PRO A 149 -11.61 27.17 -25.34
N ASP A 150 -12.37 27.91 -24.52
CA ASP A 150 -11.96 29.15 -23.89
C ASP A 150 -11.68 29.00 -22.39
N GLN A 151 -11.56 27.78 -21.84
CA GLN A 151 -11.29 27.52 -20.42
C GLN A 151 -9.97 28.14 -19.93
N PRO A 152 -9.96 29.40 -19.45
CA PRO A 152 -8.70 30.08 -19.22
C PRO A 152 -8.05 29.58 -17.93
N ARG A 153 -8.81 28.92 -17.04
CA ARG A 153 -8.49 28.86 -15.61
C ARG A 153 -7.85 27.54 -15.15
N ALA A 154 -7.91 26.51 -15.99
CA ALA A 154 -7.36 25.17 -15.73
C ALA A 154 -6.26 24.78 -16.72
N ASP A 155 -5.63 25.79 -17.35
CA ASP A 155 -4.63 25.57 -18.39
C ASP A 155 -3.24 25.32 -17.77
N ALA A 156 -2.99 24.05 -17.49
CA ALA A 156 -1.73 23.56 -16.97
C ALA A 156 -1.50 22.11 -17.40
N ASN A 157 -0.23 21.75 -17.51
CA ASN A 157 0.17 20.35 -17.59
C ASN A 157 0.41 19.79 -16.20
N ILE A 158 -0.10 18.58 -15.94
CA ILE A 158 0.31 17.76 -14.82
C ILE A 158 1.51 16.91 -15.23
N ARG A 159 2.52 16.88 -14.36
CA ARG A 159 3.81 16.26 -14.65
C ARG A 159 4.21 15.29 -13.54
N TYR A 160 4.61 14.08 -13.90
CA TYR A 160 5.02 13.04 -12.95
C TYR A 160 6.48 12.65 -13.19
N TYR A 161 7.30 12.82 -12.15
CA TYR A 161 8.70 12.44 -12.12
C TYR A 161 8.88 11.22 -11.22
N PHE A 162 9.45 10.17 -11.78
CA PHE A 162 9.67 8.90 -11.08
C PHE A 162 11.15 8.79 -10.72
N ASP A 163 11.45 8.31 -9.52
CA ASP A 163 12.79 7.90 -9.07
C ASP A 163 13.92 8.93 -9.29
N ASP A 164 13.61 10.21 -9.09
CA ASP A 164 14.50 11.35 -9.34
C ASP A 164 14.94 11.52 -10.82
N GLU A 165 14.16 11.01 -11.76
CA GLU A 165 14.34 11.30 -13.18
C GLU A 165 14.24 12.81 -13.45
N ALA A 166 15.13 13.31 -14.32
CA ALA A 166 15.21 14.73 -14.65
C ALA A 166 14.05 15.20 -15.53
N GLU A 167 13.56 14.32 -16.40
CA GLU A 167 12.41 14.55 -17.26
C GLU A 167 11.20 13.79 -16.73
N PRO A 168 9.98 14.33 -16.79
CA PRO A 168 8.81 13.61 -16.33
C PRO A 168 8.43 12.51 -17.33
N LYS A 169 7.96 11.36 -16.82
CA LYS A 169 7.39 10.31 -17.68
C LYS A 169 5.99 10.63 -18.17
N ILE A 170 5.28 11.48 -17.44
CA ILE A 170 3.95 11.96 -17.80
C ILE A 170 4.05 13.48 -17.86
N ASP A 171 3.75 14.06 -19.00
CA ASP A 171 3.60 15.51 -19.21
C ASP A 171 2.35 15.73 -20.07
N MET A 172 1.22 15.88 -19.41
CA MET A 172 -0.09 15.93 -20.07
C MET A 172 -0.88 17.12 -19.59
N HIS A 173 -1.65 17.72 -20.50
CA HIS A 173 -2.62 18.72 -20.08
C HIS A 173 -3.58 18.09 -19.04
N LEU A 174 -3.95 18.83 -17.99
CA LEU A 174 -4.82 18.31 -16.91
C LEU A 174 -6.10 17.66 -17.45
N LYS A 175 -6.71 18.29 -18.44
CA LYS A 175 -7.90 17.79 -19.14
C LYS A 175 -7.66 16.46 -19.86
N ASP A 176 -6.47 16.18 -20.34
CA ASP A 176 -6.21 14.96 -21.11
C ASP A 176 -5.81 13.82 -20.16
N TYR A 177 -5.14 14.15 -19.05
CA TYR A 177 -4.80 13.19 -18.01
C TYR A 177 -6.04 12.67 -17.25
N PHE A 178 -6.95 13.58 -16.90
CA PHE A 178 -8.18 13.22 -16.17
C PHE A 178 -9.40 13.04 -17.08
N GLY A 179 -9.38 13.60 -18.30
CA GLY A 179 -10.48 13.51 -19.24
C GLY A 179 -10.45 12.16 -19.92
N THR A 180 -11.51 11.39 -19.68
CA THR A 180 -11.73 9.99 -20.05
C THR A 180 -11.70 9.67 -21.56
N LYS A 181 -11.22 10.62 -22.38
CA LYS A 181 -11.22 10.61 -23.83
C LYS A 181 -9.98 9.94 -24.42
N PHE A 182 -8.85 9.94 -23.73
CA PHE A 182 -7.58 9.45 -24.26
C PHE A 182 -7.10 8.21 -23.50
N TYR A 183 -6.81 7.15 -24.25
CA TYR A 183 -6.16 5.96 -23.71
C TYR A 183 -4.80 6.32 -23.07
N PRO A 184 -4.44 5.73 -21.92
CA PRO A 184 -5.18 4.71 -21.20
C PRO A 184 -6.24 5.25 -20.26
N TYR A 185 -6.28 6.54 -19.96
CA TYR A 185 -7.15 7.14 -18.93
C TYR A 185 -8.61 7.16 -19.38
N THR A 186 -9.28 6.01 -19.25
CA THR A 186 -10.67 5.81 -19.65
C THR A 186 -11.48 5.19 -18.52
N GLU A 187 -12.80 5.27 -18.63
CA GLU A 187 -13.70 4.59 -17.70
C GLU A 187 -13.47 3.06 -17.71
N PRO A 188 -13.70 2.36 -16.57
CA PRO A 188 -14.12 2.90 -15.27
C PRO A 188 -12.97 3.37 -14.38
N LEU A 189 -11.72 3.31 -14.86
CA LEU A 189 -10.53 3.61 -14.06
C LEU A 189 -10.19 5.10 -14.02
N ALA A 190 -10.64 5.87 -14.99
CA ALA A 190 -10.70 7.33 -14.91
C ALA A 190 -12.16 7.77 -15.05
N PHE A 191 -12.53 8.83 -14.35
CA PHE A 191 -13.90 9.37 -14.36
C PHE A 191 -13.88 10.87 -14.11
N VAL A 192 -14.72 11.60 -14.83
CA VAL A 192 -15.00 13.00 -14.56
C VAL A 192 -16.47 13.13 -14.21
N ASP A 193 -16.78 13.87 -13.13
CA ASP A 193 -18.15 14.14 -12.74
C ASP A 193 -18.94 14.81 -13.87
N SER A 194 -20.25 14.54 -13.94
CA SER A 194 -21.12 15.10 -14.99
C SER A 194 -21.27 16.63 -14.91
N GLY A 195 -21.12 17.20 -13.72
CA GLY A 195 -21.02 18.65 -13.51
C GLY A 195 -19.61 19.19 -13.62
N TYR A 196 -18.64 18.33 -13.94
CA TYR A 196 -17.23 18.66 -14.12
C TYR A 196 -16.55 19.29 -12.89
N LEU A 197 -17.11 18.99 -11.71
CA LEU A 197 -16.67 19.55 -10.44
C LEU A 197 -15.41 18.86 -9.91
N PHE A 198 -15.26 17.57 -10.20
CA PHE A 198 -14.10 16.77 -9.81
C PHE A 198 -13.82 15.70 -10.87
N ALA A 199 -12.58 15.21 -10.90
CA ALA A 199 -12.20 14.02 -11.63
C ALA A 199 -11.38 13.08 -10.74
N ASN A 200 -11.44 11.80 -11.05
CA ASN A 200 -10.65 10.76 -10.43
C ASN A 200 -9.88 9.97 -11.49
N SER A 201 -8.67 9.55 -11.11
CA SER A 201 -7.93 8.50 -11.78
C SER A 201 -7.55 7.44 -10.74
N TYR A 202 -7.83 6.19 -11.08
CA TYR A 202 -7.46 4.98 -10.34
C TYR A 202 -6.32 4.22 -11.04
N TYR A 203 -5.62 4.87 -11.98
CA TYR A 203 -4.42 4.32 -12.60
C TYR A 203 -3.30 4.28 -11.55
N PRO A 204 -2.87 3.09 -11.11
CA PRO A 204 -1.81 2.97 -10.13
C PRO A 204 -0.48 3.36 -10.76
N LEU A 205 0.30 4.14 -10.01
CA LEU A 205 1.66 4.54 -10.40
C LEU A 205 2.63 4.02 -9.35
N GLU A 206 3.31 2.92 -9.67
CA GLU A 206 4.38 2.34 -8.85
C GLU A 206 5.67 3.16 -8.96
N PHE A 207 6.39 3.31 -7.85
CA PHE A 207 7.70 3.96 -7.81
C PHE A 207 8.58 3.33 -6.74
N SER A 208 9.89 3.28 -6.98
CA SER A 208 10.84 2.57 -6.13
C SER A 208 11.57 3.50 -5.14
N LYS A 209 11.75 4.77 -5.52
CA LYS A 209 12.56 5.73 -4.79
C LYS A 209 11.82 7.02 -4.49
N ARG A 210 11.11 7.59 -5.47
CA ARG A 210 10.39 8.85 -5.29
C ARG A 210 9.32 9.02 -6.35
N LEU A 211 8.20 9.62 -5.98
CA LEU A 211 7.23 10.15 -6.93
C LEU A 211 6.98 11.63 -6.62
N LYS A 212 7.33 12.49 -7.58
CA LYS A 212 7.04 13.93 -7.53
C LYS A 212 6.02 14.28 -8.59
N VAL A 213 4.94 14.95 -8.19
CA VAL A 213 3.88 15.42 -9.09
C VAL A 213 3.82 16.94 -9.03
N THR A 214 3.89 17.55 -10.21
CA THR A 214 3.91 19.00 -10.36
C THR A 214 2.86 19.49 -11.35
N LEU A 215 2.50 20.76 -11.22
CA LEU A 215 1.70 21.49 -12.19
C LEU A 215 2.58 22.54 -12.86
N ARG A 216 2.56 22.55 -14.20
CA ARG A 216 3.18 23.59 -15.02
C ARG A 216 2.10 24.42 -15.70
N PRO A 217 1.85 25.67 -15.25
CA PRO A 217 0.90 26.57 -15.90
C PRO A 217 1.29 26.81 -17.36
N ASN A 218 0.30 26.73 -18.25
CA ASN A 218 0.44 27.17 -19.64
C ASN A 218 -0.07 28.62 -19.80
N ALA A 219 -0.90 29.09 -18.87
CA ALA A 219 -1.41 30.45 -18.80
C ALA A 219 -1.36 31.01 -17.36
N GLN A 220 -1.18 32.33 -17.23
CA GLN A 220 -1.16 33.04 -15.94
C GLN A 220 -2.46 32.86 -15.15
N SER A 221 -3.59 32.75 -15.86
CA SER A 221 -4.91 32.52 -15.29
C SER A 221 -5.04 31.23 -14.47
N PHE A 222 -4.15 30.24 -14.66
CA PHE A 222 -4.09 29.08 -13.78
C PHE A 222 -3.59 29.46 -12.38
N GLU A 223 -2.57 30.32 -12.29
CA GLU A 223 -1.98 30.77 -11.02
C GLU A 223 -2.94 31.70 -10.25
N GLU A 224 -3.82 32.42 -10.95
CA GLU A 224 -4.77 33.39 -10.35
C GLU A 224 -6.08 32.78 -9.82
N MET A 225 -6.24 31.46 -9.93
CA MET A 225 -7.46 30.77 -9.52
C MET A 225 -7.24 30.00 -8.21
N ASP A 226 -7.98 30.38 -7.18
CA ASP A 226 -7.91 29.80 -5.83
C ASP A 226 -8.93 28.69 -5.59
N THR A 227 -9.69 28.24 -6.57
CA THR A 227 -10.71 27.19 -6.38
C THR A 227 -10.17 25.81 -6.79
N LYS A 228 -9.01 25.44 -6.23
CA LYS A 228 -8.29 24.21 -6.60
C LYS A 228 -8.16 23.26 -5.42
N TRP A 229 -8.50 22.01 -5.62
CA TRP A 229 -8.37 20.99 -4.58
C TRP A 229 -7.87 19.68 -5.17
N TYR A 230 -7.12 18.91 -4.40
CA TYR A 230 -6.74 17.54 -4.75
C TYR A 230 -6.73 16.66 -3.50
N GLN A 231 -6.85 15.35 -3.71
CA GLN A 231 -6.54 14.34 -2.70
C GLN A 231 -6.03 13.10 -3.40
N TYR A 232 -4.82 12.69 -3.02
CA TYR A 232 -4.16 11.52 -3.56
C TYR A 232 -4.12 10.45 -2.48
N THR A 233 -4.34 9.19 -2.83
CA THR A 233 -4.23 8.05 -1.90
C THR A 233 -3.14 7.12 -2.40
N MET A 234 -2.14 6.88 -1.55
CA MET A 234 -1.04 5.97 -1.84
C MET A 234 -0.84 4.93 -0.74
N LEU A 235 -0.21 3.82 -1.11
CA LEU A 235 0.46 2.94 -0.16
C LEU A 235 1.97 3.21 -0.20
N ALA A 236 2.55 3.54 0.94
CA ALA A 236 3.99 3.63 1.15
C ALA A 236 4.48 2.34 1.79
N PHE A 237 5.52 1.73 1.23
CA PHE A 237 6.10 0.49 1.72
C PHE A 237 7.36 0.75 2.56
N PRO A 238 7.81 -0.23 3.38
CA PRO A 238 9.12 -0.18 4.03
C PRO A 238 10.24 0.09 3.03
N SER A 239 11.32 0.76 3.46
CA SER A 239 12.39 1.22 2.55
C SER A 239 13.16 0.10 1.85
N ASP A 240 13.08 -1.13 2.37
CA ASP A 240 13.67 -2.35 1.79
C ASP A 240 12.69 -3.12 0.90
N TYR A 241 11.46 -2.62 0.73
CA TYR A 241 10.47 -3.24 -0.15
C TYR A 241 10.87 -3.10 -1.62
N ASN A 242 10.97 -4.23 -2.31
CA ASN A 242 11.36 -4.25 -3.71
C ASN A 242 10.13 -4.09 -4.61
N ILE A 243 10.04 -2.96 -5.31
CA ILE A 243 8.98 -2.67 -6.28
C ILE A 243 9.62 -2.09 -7.55
N SER A 244 9.11 -2.51 -8.71
CA SER A 244 9.49 -1.90 -9.98
C SER A 244 8.65 -0.67 -10.24
N SER A 245 9.30 0.43 -10.61
CA SER A 245 8.61 1.64 -10.99
C SER A 245 7.84 1.50 -12.28
N TRP A 246 6.78 2.29 -12.39
CA TRP A 246 5.93 2.37 -13.54
C TRP A 246 6.74 2.69 -14.81
N LYS A 247 6.45 1.92 -15.88
CA LYS A 247 7.23 1.95 -17.13
C LYS A 247 6.51 2.58 -18.31
N GLY A 248 5.22 2.90 -18.18
CA GLY A 248 4.43 3.40 -19.29
C GLY A 248 3.04 2.78 -19.35
N THR A 249 2.32 3.15 -20.41
CA THR A 249 0.90 2.82 -20.64
C THR A 249 0.70 1.62 -21.57
N GLU A 250 1.72 0.76 -21.71
CA GLU A 250 1.86 -0.20 -22.81
C GLU A 250 0.91 -1.42 -22.79
N THR A 251 0.04 -1.55 -21.78
CA THR A 251 -0.89 -2.69 -21.69
C THR A 251 -2.31 -2.27 -21.36
N GLU A 252 -3.27 -2.73 -22.16
CA GLU A 252 -4.69 -2.62 -21.85
C GLU A 252 -5.02 -3.53 -20.66
N HIS A 253 -5.60 -2.96 -19.60
CA HIS A 253 -5.95 -3.69 -18.37
C HIS A 253 -7.39 -4.23 -18.41
N HIS A 254 -7.72 -4.97 -19.48
CA HIS A 254 -9.09 -5.46 -19.72
C HIS A 254 -9.67 -6.28 -18.57
N ASN A 255 -8.83 -7.02 -17.83
CA ASN A 255 -9.28 -7.83 -16.69
C ASN A 255 -9.85 -6.96 -15.58
N ILE A 256 -9.15 -5.88 -15.20
CA ILE A 256 -9.60 -4.95 -14.15
C ILE A 256 -10.86 -4.22 -14.60
N ILE A 257 -10.87 -3.72 -15.83
CA ILE A 257 -12.02 -3.04 -16.42
C ILE A 257 -13.24 -3.97 -16.38
N SER A 258 -13.07 -5.23 -16.77
CA SER A 258 -14.11 -6.26 -16.70
C SER A 258 -14.56 -6.51 -15.26
N GLN A 259 -13.64 -6.64 -14.30
CA GLN A 259 -13.98 -6.82 -12.88
C GLN A 259 -14.82 -5.66 -12.34
N TRP A 260 -14.49 -4.41 -12.68
CA TRP A 260 -15.20 -3.22 -12.22
C TRP A 260 -16.58 -3.08 -12.86
N ASN A 261 -16.71 -3.42 -14.15
CA ASN A 261 -18.00 -3.43 -14.85
C ASN A 261 -18.93 -4.56 -14.37
N ASN A 262 -18.39 -5.60 -13.73
CA ASN A 262 -19.12 -6.75 -13.21
C ASN A 262 -19.15 -6.80 -11.67
N ALA A 263 -19.24 -5.64 -11.02
CA ALA A 263 -19.29 -5.53 -9.57
C ALA A 263 -20.35 -6.46 -8.94
N GLY A 264 -19.98 -7.17 -7.89
CA GLY A 264 -20.83 -8.15 -7.20
C GLY A 264 -20.75 -9.58 -7.76
N GLN A 265 -20.11 -9.78 -8.91
CA GLN A 265 -19.73 -11.13 -9.37
C GLN A 265 -18.43 -11.58 -8.71
N ASN A 266 -18.21 -12.90 -8.62
CA ASN A 266 -16.93 -13.42 -8.14
C ASN A 266 -15.85 -13.11 -9.18
N PRO A 267 -14.84 -12.29 -8.86
CA PRO A 267 -13.83 -11.84 -9.83
C PRO A 267 -12.72 -12.86 -10.06
N ASN A 268 -12.70 -13.96 -9.30
CA ASN A 268 -11.70 -15.01 -9.43
C ASN A 268 -12.06 -15.96 -10.56
N ASP A 269 -11.06 -16.48 -11.27
CA ASP A 269 -11.26 -17.63 -12.13
C ASP A 269 -11.64 -18.84 -11.27
N LEU A 270 -12.84 -19.36 -11.50
CA LEU A 270 -13.37 -20.54 -10.80
C LEU A 270 -13.15 -21.83 -11.59
N SER A 271 -12.39 -21.78 -12.68
CA SER A 271 -12.01 -22.98 -13.43
C SER A 271 -11.32 -23.98 -12.48
N GLY A 272 -11.84 -25.21 -12.45
CA GLY A 272 -11.36 -26.25 -11.54
C GLY A 272 -11.83 -26.13 -10.08
N CYS A 273 -12.54 -25.08 -9.68
CA CYS A 273 -13.17 -25.03 -8.36
C CYS A 273 -14.34 -26.02 -8.26
N GLN A 274 -14.38 -26.77 -7.16
CA GLN A 274 -15.52 -27.62 -6.84
C GLN A 274 -16.44 -26.93 -5.84
N THR A 275 -17.75 -26.92 -6.12
CA THR A 275 -18.74 -26.43 -5.15
C THR A 275 -19.05 -27.52 -4.14
N ILE A 276 -18.65 -27.33 -2.89
CA ILE A 276 -19.00 -28.22 -1.78
C ILE A 276 -20.20 -27.63 -1.04
N ARG A 277 -21.34 -28.34 -1.03
CA ARG A 277 -22.51 -27.98 -0.22
C ARG A 277 -22.63 -28.94 0.95
N SER A 278 -22.64 -28.42 2.17
CA SER A 278 -22.96 -29.22 3.36
C SER A 278 -24.06 -28.53 4.17
N SER A 279 -25.00 -29.35 4.67
CA SER A 279 -26.03 -28.88 5.61
C SER A 279 -25.69 -29.42 6.99
N ASN A 280 -25.44 -28.52 7.93
CA ASN A 280 -25.07 -28.87 9.30
C ASN A 280 -26.04 -28.18 10.28
N SER A 281 -26.68 -28.97 11.13
CA SER A 281 -27.33 -28.46 12.33
C SER A 281 -26.31 -28.43 13.46
N ILE A 282 -26.14 -27.27 14.11
CA ILE A 282 -25.21 -27.06 15.22
C ILE A 282 -26.02 -26.63 16.43
N LYS A 283 -25.90 -27.35 17.55
CA LYS A 283 -26.55 -26.98 18.81
C LYS A 283 -25.70 -25.97 19.58
N LYS A 284 -26.31 -25.24 20.53
CA LYS A 284 -25.61 -24.30 21.41
C LYS A 284 -24.44 -25.00 22.12
N GLY A 285 -23.23 -24.46 21.93
CA GLY A 285 -22.00 -24.96 22.56
C GLY A 285 -21.29 -26.09 21.80
N GLU A 286 -21.82 -26.54 20.67
CA GLU A 286 -21.18 -27.57 19.85
C GLU A 286 -20.22 -26.94 18.81
N VAL A 287 -19.07 -27.59 18.60
CA VAL A 287 -18.12 -27.26 17.53
C VAL A 287 -18.15 -28.39 16.52
N LYS A 288 -18.33 -28.08 15.24
CA LYS A 288 -18.32 -29.06 14.16
C LYS A 288 -17.27 -28.67 13.12
N GLN A 289 -16.39 -29.60 12.77
CA GLN A 289 -15.45 -29.43 11.65
C GLN A 289 -16.16 -29.78 10.34
N ILE A 290 -16.10 -28.86 9.38
CA ILE A 290 -16.49 -29.14 8.00
C ILE A 290 -15.28 -29.80 7.33
N ARG A 291 -15.47 -30.98 6.74
CA ARG A 291 -14.46 -31.66 5.91
C ARG A 291 -14.90 -31.56 4.46
N SER A 292 -13.97 -31.19 3.57
CA SER A 292 -14.10 -31.46 2.15
C SER A 292 -13.64 -32.91 1.92
N GLU A 293 -14.51 -33.77 1.40
CA GLU A 293 -14.07 -35.04 0.83
C GLU A 293 -13.49 -34.71 -0.56
N GLU A 294 -12.24 -35.12 -0.80
CA GLU A 294 -11.56 -35.02 -2.10
C GLU A 294 -12.07 -36.08 -3.09
#